data_AF-A0AAN7YXI7-F1
#
_entry.id   AF-A0AAN7YXI7-F1
#
_cell.length_a   1.000
_cell.length_b   1.000
_cell.length_c   1.000
_cell.angle_alpha   90.00
_cell.angle_beta   90.00
_cell.angle_gamma   90.00
#
_symmetry.space_group_name_H-M   'P 1'
#
loop_
_entity.id
_entity.type
_entity.pdbx_description
1 polymer ?
#
loop_
_entity_poly.entity_id
_entity_poly.type
_entity_poly.pdbx_seq_one_letter_code
_entity_poly.pdbx_strand_id
1 'polypeptide(L)'
;MKLLFSLIILFQLISFIKSERGYYTFREDERKCASPECGGLFLKKINSPEDEIYVSSYMMVNANLNPTSIEDDKNIIVSGYVMPSDEGDGYNGFFLKGIHQRMIIPKLGDNVESPSKATNIITRESDSYYFLSNHSTECIDTDSCPIYKSLKINSKESTNFSTYTEPYTTSVPLLDLKWFNSRLIKEHVESIYVGSIVLGTIEANQLSITEIFINIEDPVFPCKKNTNYCSTLHIPTFSRSSDRCPIFEGCVLRKPCHLAIPSCPKGYKSYSYPSHPNGCLKYYCDPECLPNPHRVSGP
;
A
#
# COMPACT_ATOMS: atom_id res chain seq x y z
N MET A 1 33.17 24.03 28.86
CA MET A 1 32.69 24.59 27.58
C MET A 1 32.64 23.58 26.43
N LYS A 2 33.73 22.90 26.04
CA LYS A 2 33.72 21.92 24.91
C LYS A 2 32.69 20.78 25.06
N LEU A 3 32.52 20.23 26.27
CA LEU A 3 31.57 19.15 26.53
C LEU A 3 30.10 19.59 26.38
N LEU A 4 29.79 20.83 26.79
CA LEU A 4 28.45 21.42 26.67
C LEU A 4 28.08 21.65 25.19
N PHE A 5 29.03 22.18 24.40
CA PHE A 5 28.83 22.38 22.96
C PHE A 5 28.60 21.06 22.22
N SER A 6 29.37 20.02 22.56
CA SER A 6 29.18 18.68 22.00
C SER A 6 27.82 18.06 22.37
N LEU A 7 27.34 18.28 23.59
CA LEU A 7 26.01 17.86 24.06
C LEU A 7 24.87 18.58 23.33
N ILE A 8 25.03 19.88 23.06
CA ILE A 8 24.04 20.67 22.30
C ILE A 8 23.96 20.18 20.85
N ILE A 9 25.10 19.94 20.19
CA ILE A 9 25.12 19.38 18.82
C ILE A 9 24.48 18.00 18.80
N LEU A 10 24.83 17.14 19.77
CA LEU A 10 24.22 15.81 19.88
C LEU A 10 22.70 15.89 20.10
N PHE A 11 22.24 16.80 20.96
CA PHE A 11 20.81 16.97 21.22
C PHE A 11 20.08 17.50 19.99
N GLN A 12 20.66 18.45 19.26
CA GLN A 12 20.08 18.93 17.99
C GLN A 12 20.05 17.84 16.92
N LEU A 13 21.10 17.01 16.81
CA LEU A 13 21.10 15.85 15.91
C LEU A 13 20.03 14.83 16.31
N ILE A 14 19.85 14.55 17.60
CA ILE A 14 18.80 13.64 18.10
C ILE A 14 17.40 14.21 17.80
N SER A 15 17.19 15.51 18.00
CA SER A 15 15.93 16.17 17.65
C SER A 15 15.65 16.12 16.15
N PHE A 16 16.68 16.25 15.31
CA PHE A 16 16.56 16.15 13.84
C PHE A 16 16.22 14.73 13.39
N ILE A 17 16.77 13.71 14.06
CA ILE A 17 16.46 12.29 13.83
C ILE A 17 15.01 11.96 14.23
N LYS A 18 14.40 12.75 15.12
CA LYS A 18 13.04 12.50 15.62
C LYS A 18 11.92 13.09 14.75
N SER A 19 12.19 13.49 13.51
CA SER A 19 11.11 13.81 12.58
C SER A 19 10.25 12.56 12.38
N GLU A 20 8.99 12.60 12.83
CA GLU A 20 8.08 11.47 12.66
C GLU A 20 7.67 11.37 11.18
N ARG A 21 7.64 10.14 10.65
CA ARG A 21 7.21 9.88 9.28
C ARG A 21 5.75 10.30 9.13
N GLY A 22 5.48 11.24 8.23
CA GLY A 22 4.12 11.64 7.89
C GLY A 22 3.59 10.93 6.65
N TYR A 23 2.26 10.91 6.52
CA TYR A 23 1.55 10.49 5.32
C TYR A 23 0.78 11.67 4.73
N TYR A 24 0.85 11.82 3.42
CA TYR A 24 0.38 13.01 2.73
C TYR A 24 -0.33 12.63 1.45
N THR A 25 -1.41 13.36 1.13
CA THR A 25 -1.77 13.57 -0.27
C THR A 25 -0.93 14.73 -0.80
N PHE A 26 -0.84 14.85 -2.12
CA PHE A 26 -0.09 15.94 -2.73
C PHE A 26 -0.79 16.45 -3.98
N ARG A 27 -0.35 17.59 -4.46
CA ARG A 27 -0.66 18.15 -5.78
C ARG A 27 0.52 18.94 -6.29
N GLU A 28 0.64 19.06 -7.61
CA GLU A 28 1.68 19.89 -8.22
C GLU A 28 1.42 21.38 -7.97
N ASP A 29 2.51 22.16 -7.92
CA ASP A 29 2.43 23.61 -7.87
C ASP A 29 2.34 24.22 -9.28
N GLU A 30 1.14 24.66 -9.66
CA GLU A 30 0.87 25.28 -10.96
C GLU A 30 1.21 26.78 -11.03
N ARG A 31 1.75 27.37 -9.96
CA ARG A 31 2.15 28.80 -9.96
C ARG A 31 3.30 29.05 -10.92
N LYS A 32 3.36 30.24 -11.51
CA LYS A 32 4.40 30.66 -12.47
C LYS A 32 5.30 31.73 -11.85
N CYS A 33 6.52 31.35 -11.49
CA CYS A 33 7.52 32.17 -10.82
C CYS A 33 8.91 31.52 -10.93
N ALA A 34 9.95 32.11 -10.32
CA ALA A 34 11.31 31.56 -10.39
C ALA A 34 11.49 30.39 -9.40
N SER A 35 12.18 29.32 -9.81
CA SER A 35 12.59 28.26 -8.87
C SER A 35 13.57 28.85 -7.83
N PRO A 36 13.46 28.50 -6.53
CA PRO A 36 12.61 27.46 -5.94
C PRO A 36 11.24 27.92 -5.40
N GLU A 37 10.76 29.14 -5.72
CA GLU A 37 9.51 29.70 -5.20
C GLU A 37 8.24 28.94 -5.67
N CYS A 38 8.31 28.29 -6.84
CA CYS A 38 7.26 27.44 -7.38
C CYS A 38 7.83 26.34 -8.29
N GLY A 39 6.93 25.46 -8.76
CA GLY A 39 7.25 24.25 -9.54
C GLY A 39 7.52 23.02 -8.67
N GLY A 40 7.37 23.14 -7.35
CA GLY A 40 7.43 22.04 -6.40
C GLY A 40 6.08 21.32 -6.20
N LEU A 41 5.85 20.83 -4.98
CA LEU A 41 4.62 20.15 -4.58
C LEU A 41 3.99 20.83 -3.37
N PHE A 42 2.67 20.73 -3.25
CA PHE A 42 1.95 21.00 -2.01
C PHE A 42 1.57 19.68 -1.36
N LEU A 43 2.01 19.46 -0.12
CA LEU A 43 1.69 18.27 0.66
C LEU A 43 0.58 18.59 1.66
N LYS A 44 -0.53 17.84 1.63
CA LYS A 44 -1.57 17.89 2.65
C LYS A 44 -1.43 16.67 3.56
N LYS A 45 -1.12 16.91 4.83
CA LYS A 45 -1.01 15.85 5.83
C LYS A 45 -2.39 15.23 6.06
N ILE A 46 -2.53 13.93 5.80
CA ILE A 46 -3.84 13.26 5.92
C ILE A 46 -4.31 13.22 7.38
N ASN A 47 -5.63 13.32 7.59
CA ASN A 47 -6.26 13.45 8.91
C ASN A 47 -5.80 14.68 9.73
N SER A 48 -5.16 15.68 9.12
CA SER A 48 -4.73 16.92 9.80
C SER A 48 -5.56 18.11 9.32
N PRO A 49 -5.99 19.02 10.22
CA PRO A 49 -6.59 20.28 9.83
C PRO A 49 -5.56 21.29 9.30
N GLU A 50 -4.26 21.05 9.55
CA GLU A 50 -3.16 21.94 9.15
C GLU A 50 -3.15 22.22 7.65
N ASP A 51 -2.77 23.42 7.26
CA ASP A 51 -2.67 23.83 5.85
C ASP A 51 -1.64 22.99 5.07
N GLU A 52 -1.71 23.11 3.74
CA GLU A 52 -0.74 22.45 2.86
C GLU A 52 0.69 23.00 3.08
N ILE A 53 1.67 22.11 2.99
CA ILE A 53 3.08 22.44 3.12
C ILE A 53 3.69 22.49 1.72
N TYR A 54 4.24 23.62 1.33
CA TYR A 54 5.03 23.73 0.10
C TYR A 54 6.38 23.04 0.27
N VAL A 55 6.72 22.16 -0.66
CA VAL A 55 8.03 21.53 -0.78
C VAL A 55 8.61 21.83 -2.17
N SER A 56 9.80 22.44 -2.19
CA SER A 56 10.47 22.88 -3.42
C SER A 56 11.00 21.72 -4.26
N SER A 57 11.36 20.62 -3.61
CA SER A 57 11.87 19.40 -4.24
C SER A 57 11.60 18.18 -3.37
N TYR A 58 11.74 16.99 -3.95
CA TYR A 58 11.71 15.74 -3.20
C TYR A 58 12.87 14.84 -3.59
N MET A 59 13.32 14.02 -2.64
CA MET A 59 14.34 13.00 -2.84
C MET A 59 13.77 11.64 -2.53
N MET A 60 13.89 10.70 -3.48
CA MET A 60 13.56 9.29 -3.25
C MET A 60 14.69 8.62 -2.50
N VAL A 61 14.37 8.04 -1.35
CA VAL A 61 15.37 7.33 -0.54
C VAL A 61 15.39 5.82 -0.86
N ASN A 62 14.44 5.33 -1.63
CA ASN A 62 14.29 3.91 -1.94
C ASN A 62 14.42 3.68 -3.44
N ALA A 63 15.40 2.86 -3.83
CA ALA A 63 15.72 2.55 -5.22
C ALA A 63 14.61 1.76 -5.96
N ASN A 64 13.67 1.15 -5.23
CA ASN A 64 12.55 0.44 -5.83
C ASN A 64 11.38 1.36 -6.21
N LEU A 65 11.38 2.61 -5.76
CA LEU A 65 10.35 3.57 -6.14
C LEU A 65 10.60 4.07 -7.56
N ASN A 66 9.58 3.95 -8.41
CA ASN A 66 9.61 4.51 -9.75
C ASN A 66 9.11 5.98 -9.69
N PRO A 67 9.90 6.97 -10.14
CA PRO A 67 9.47 8.37 -10.15
C PRO A 67 8.16 8.60 -10.91
N THR A 68 7.92 7.85 -12.00
CA THR A 68 6.71 7.99 -12.82
C THR A 68 5.46 7.54 -12.09
N SER A 69 5.60 6.83 -10.96
CA SER A 69 4.46 6.43 -10.14
C SER A 69 3.81 7.60 -9.41
N ILE A 70 4.35 8.82 -9.44
CA ILE A 70 3.86 10.00 -8.72
C ILE A 70 2.94 10.88 -9.62
N GLU A 71 2.80 10.56 -10.90
CA GLU A 71 2.05 11.40 -11.86
C GLU A 71 0.52 11.44 -11.62
N ASP A 72 -0.02 10.59 -10.74
CA ASP A 72 -1.46 10.46 -10.47
C ASP A 72 -1.82 10.88 -9.03
N ASP A 73 -1.78 12.18 -8.80
CA ASP A 73 -1.91 12.82 -7.49
C ASP A 73 -3.18 12.43 -6.70
N LYS A 74 -4.28 12.13 -7.38
CA LYS A 74 -5.57 11.73 -6.77
C LYS A 74 -5.63 10.30 -6.27
N ASN A 75 -4.74 9.43 -6.75
CA ASN A 75 -4.77 8.00 -6.47
C ASN A 75 -3.65 7.55 -5.56
N ILE A 76 -2.92 8.49 -4.95
CA ILE A 76 -1.68 8.19 -4.25
C ILE A 76 -1.65 8.84 -2.87
N ILE A 77 -1.15 8.08 -1.89
CA ILE A 77 -0.69 8.61 -0.61
C ILE A 77 0.81 8.39 -0.53
N VAL A 78 1.56 9.48 -0.36
CA VAL A 78 3.00 9.42 -0.15
C VAL A 78 3.32 9.43 1.34
N SER A 79 4.45 8.85 1.70
CA SER A 79 4.94 8.83 3.07
C SER A 79 6.40 9.23 3.11
N GLY A 80 6.80 10.00 4.12
CA GLY A 80 8.14 10.56 4.15
C GLY A 80 8.36 11.58 5.27
N TYR A 81 9.41 12.37 5.12
CA TYR A 81 9.77 13.44 6.06
C TYR A 81 9.84 14.77 5.32
N VAL A 82 9.23 15.80 5.90
CA VAL A 82 9.46 17.18 5.48
C VAL A 82 10.65 17.70 6.27
N MET A 83 11.63 18.27 5.58
CA MET A 83 12.83 18.85 6.17
C MET A 83 13.12 20.21 5.55
N PRO A 84 13.80 21.14 6.25
CA PRO A 84 14.34 22.33 5.62
C PRO A 84 15.25 21.94 4.42
N SER A 85 15.12 22.68 3.32
CA SER A 85 15.94 22.51 2.11
C SER A 85 17.27 23.24 2.28
N ASP A 86 18.33 22.69 1.71
CA ASP A 86 19.64 23.35 1.63
C ASP A 86 19.69 24.40 0.50
N GLU A 87 18.71 24.39 -0.43
CA GLU A 87 18.70 25.20 -1.65
C GLU A 87 18.12 26.62 -1.50
N GLY A 88 17.88 27.07 -0.26
CA GLY A 88 17.46 28.45 0.01
C GLY A 88 16.91 28.65 1.41
N ASP A 89 17.07 29.87 1.94
CA ASP A 89 16.60 30.26 3.28
C ASP A 89 15.06 30.16 3.35
N GLY A 90 14.55 29.05 3.89
CA GLY A 90 13.13 28.90 4.29
C GLY A 90 12.27 27.95 3.46
N TYR A 91 12.82 27.23 2.48
CA TYR A 91 12.06 26.21 1.75
C TYR A 91 12.16 24.84 2.43
N ASN A 92 11.19 23.97 2.13
CA ASN A 92 11.23 22.57 2.55
C ASN A 92 11.59 21.66 1.36
N GLY A 93 12.29 20.58 1.67
CA GLY A 93 12.42 19.39 0.83
C GLY A 93 11.63 18.22 1.42
N PHE A 94 11.24 17.27 0.56
CA PHE A 94 10.53 16.06 0.98
C PHE A 94 11.35 14.79 0.75
N PHE A 95 11.66 14.06 1.81
CA PHE A 95 12.32 12.76 1.73
C PHE A 95 11.26 11.66 1.58
N LEU A 96 10.99 11.29 0.32
CA LEU A 96 10.00 10.28 -0.04
C LEU A 96 10.49 8.87 0.37
N LYS A 97 9.69 8.20 1.20
CA LYS A 97 9.98 6.88 1.76
C LYS A 97 9.05 5.77 1.28
N GLY A 98 7.88 6.09 0.73
CA GLY A 98 6.98 5.07 0.21
C GLY A 98 5.74 5.69 -0.44
N ILE A 99 5.17 4.96 -1.39
CA ILE A 99 4.03 5.35 -2.21
C ILE A 99 2.94 4.29 -2.02
N HIS A 100 1.74 4.71 -1.62
CA HIS A 100 0.57 3.84 -1.55
C HIS A 100 -0.39 4.24 -2.66
N GLN A 101 -0.71 3.31 -3.56
CA GLN A 101 -1.60 3.55 -4.68
C GLN A 101 -2.97 2.95 -4.41
N ARG A 102 -4.02 3.71 -4.73
CA ARG A 102 -5.42 3.30 -4.59
C ARG A 102 -5.71 2.09 -5.47
N MET A 103 -6.32 1.08 -4.88
CA MET A 103 -6.86 -0.06 -5.63
C MET A 103 -8.11 0.38 -6.41
N ILE A 104 -8.24 -0.09 -7.65
CA ILE A 104 -9.40 0.23 -8.50
C ILE A 104 -10.56 -0.69 -8.11
N ILE A 105 -11.75 -0.15 -7.88
CA ILE A 105 -12.98 -0.95 -7.71
C ILE A 105 -13.62 -1.14 -9.09
N PRO A 106 -13.72 -2.38 -9.62
CA PRO A 106 -14.38 -2.63 -10.89
C PRO A 106 -15.86 -2.24 -10.83
N LYS A 107 -16.36 -1.59 -11.88
CA LYS A 107 -17.80 -1.29 -11.99
C LYS A 107 -18.55 -2.56 -12.40
N LEU A 108 -19.49 -3.00 -11.58
CA LEU A 108 -20.39 -4.13 -11.89
C LEU A 108 -21.30 -3.73 -13.08
N GLY A 109 -21.05 -4.30 -14.27
CA GLY A 109 -22.00 -4.25 -15.38
C GLY A 109 -21.66 -3.36 -16.58
N ASP A 110 -20.50 -2.71 -16.60
CA ASP A 110 -20.14 -1.82 -17.72
C ASP A 110 -19.60 -2.60 -18.93
N ASN A 111 -20.53 -3.11 -19.74
CA ASN A 111 -20.37 -3.17 -21.21
C ASN A 111 -20.52 -1.77 -21.85
N VAL A 112 -20.43 -0.70 -21.05
CA VAL A 112 -20.67 0.68 -21.49
C VAL A 112 -19.33 1.41 -21.58
N GLU A 113 -18.84 1.52 -22.81
CA GLU A 113 -17.74 2.39 -23.21
C GLU A 113 -18.08 3.86 -22.88
N SER A 114 -17.79 4.32 -21.66
CA SER A 114 -17.65 5.75 -21.40
C SER A 114 -16.67 6.02 -20.25
N PRO A 115 -15.39 6.27 -20.56
CA PRO A 115 -14.32 6.43 -19.58
C PRO A 115 -14.31 7.74 -18.77
N SER A 116 -15.25 8.67 -18.96
CA SER A 116 -15.01 10.08 -18.59
C SER A 116 -15.81 10.62 -17.40
N LYS A 117 -16.69 9.84 -16.78
CA LYS A 117 -17.27 10.21 -15.48
C LYS A 117 -16.78 9.23 -14.43
N ALA A 118 -15.62 9.55 -13.85
CA ALA A 118 -15.26 9.07 -12.54
C ALA A 118 -16.49 9.28 -11.65
N THR A 119 -17.07 8.18 -11.17
CA THR A 119 -18.11 8.23 -10.16
C THR A 119 -17.54 9.07 -9.04
N ASN A 120 -18.13 10.23 -8.74
CA ASN A 120 -17.72 11.05 -7.62
C ASN A 120 -17.79 10.14 -6.40
N ILE A 121 -16.63 9.70 -5.92
CA ILE A 121 -16.55 8.93 -4.68
C ILE A 121 -16.97 9.93 -3.62
N ILE A 122 -18.13 9.66 -3.01
CA ILE A 122 -18.67 10.50 -1.97
C ILE A 122 -17.85 10.19 -0.72
N THR A 123 -16.74 10.89 -0.55
CA THR A 123 -16.03 10.93 0.73
C THR A 123 -16.97 11.52 1.75
N ARG A 124 -17.28 10.77 2.80
CA ARG A 124 -18.10 11.28 3.90
C ARG A 124 -17.23 12.24 4.70
N GLU A 125 -17.83 13.29 5.26
CA GLU A 125 -17.10 14.19 6.17
C GLU A 125 -16.53 13.45 7.39
N SER A 126 -17.11 12.30 7.74
CA SER A 126 -16.65 11.40 8.81
C SER A 126 -15.51 10.45 8.42
N ASP A 127 -15.19 10.33 7.13
CA ASP A 127 -14.17 9.39 6.69
C ASP A 127 -12.78 9.81 7.20
N SER A 128 -11.97 8.83 7.55
CA SER A 128 -10.59 9.02 7.98
C SER A 128 -9.70 7.92 7.44
N TYR A 129 -8.40 8.21 7.38
CA TYR A 129 -7.39 7.25 6.95
C TYR A 129 -6.87 6.44 8.13
N TYR A 130 -6.80 5.11 7.99
CA TYR A 130 -6.38 4.20 9.06
C TYR A 130 -5.35 3.17 8.59
N PHE A 131 -4.50 2.74 9.52
CA PHE A 131 -3.90 1.40 9.49
C PHE A 131 -4.75 0.44 10.31
N LEU A 132 -4.88 -0.80 9.85
CA LEU A 132 -5.60 -1.85 10.57
C LEU A 132 -4.62 -2.92 11.06
N SER A 133 -4.91 -3.50 12.22
CA SER A 133 -4.20 -4.65 12.77
C SER A 133 -5.15 -5.53 13.57
N ASN A 134 -4.68 -6.74 13.90
CA ASN A 134 -5.36 -7.56 14.89
C ASN A 134 -5.27 -6.90 16.28
N HIS A 135 -6.32 -7.07 17.06
CA HIS A 135 -6.32 -6.74 18.48
C HIS A 135 -5.77 -7.96 19.26
N SER A 136 -4.82 -7.74 20.16
CA SER A 136 -4.11 -8.82 20.87
C SER A 136 -4.85 -9.38 22.07
N THR A 137 -6.12 -9.03 22.28
CA THR A 137 -6.86 -9.44 23.48
C THR A 137 -7.66 -10.70 23.20
N GLU A 138 -7.39 -11.75 23.97
CA GLU A 138 -8.22 -12.95 24.04
C GLU A 138 -9.49 -12.61 24.82
N CYS A 139 -10.65 -12.61 24.15
CA CYS A 139 -11.92 -12.43 24.82
C CYS A 139 -12.48 -13.78 25.28
N ILE A 140 -13.04 -13.80 26.49
CA ILE A 140 -13.77 -14.96 27.02
C ILE A 140 -15.20 -15.02 26.45
N ASP A 141 -15.79 -13.87 26.10
CA ASP A 141 -17.14 -13.74 25.54
C ASP A 141 -17.08 -13.34 24.06
N THR A 142 -17.82 -14.05 23.21
CA THR A 142 -17.78 -13.94 21.75
C THR A 142 -18.60 -12.79 21.19
N ASP A 143 -19.64 -12.34 21.90
CA ASP A 143 -20.71 -11.57 21.27
C ASP A 143 -20.39 -10.07 21.08
N SER A 144 -19.23 -9.60 21.55
CA SER A 144 -18.80 -8.19 21.43
C SER A 144 -17.27 -8.02 21.42
N CYS A 145 -16.53 -9.10 21.16
CA CYS A 145 -15.07 -9.01 21.22
C CYS A 145 -14.53 -8.13 20.08
N PRO A 146 -13.79 -7.04 20.36
CA PRO A 146 -13.08 -6.34 19.31
C PRO A 146 -11.92 -7.21 18.82
N ILE A 147 -12.05 -7.66 17.57
CA ILE A 147 -11.05 -8.51 16.90
C ILE A 147 -9.97 -7.63 16.26
N TYR A 148 -10.33 -6.40 15.89
CA TYR A 148 -9.47 -5.51 15.13
C TYR A 148 -9.21 -4.20 15.87
N LYS A 149 -8.08 -3.59 15.51
CA LYS A 149 -7.66 -2.28 15.97
C LYS A 149 -7.36 -1.42 14.74
N SER A 150 -7.87 -0.20 14.75
CA SER A 150 -7.47 0.85 13.81
C SER A 150 -6.51 1.81 14.49
N LEU A 151 -5.54 2.32 13.75
CA LEU A 151 -4.70 3.46 14.12
C LEU A 151 -4.94 4.55 13.09
N LYS A 152 -5.51 5.67 13.52
CA LYS A 152 -5.75 6.82 12.64
C LYS A 152 -4.42 7.42 12.22
N ILE A 153 -4.19 7.50 10.91
CA ILE A 153 -2.89 7.91 10.37
C ILE A 153 -2.58 9.35 10.77
N ASN A 154 -1.30 9.62 11.03
CA ASN A 154 -0.78 10.90 11.53
C ASN A 154 -1.34 11.33 12.89
N SER A 155 -1.98 10.41 13.62
CA SER A 155 -2.51 10.61 14.96
C SER A 155 -2.05 9.46 15.88
N LYS A 156 -2.22 9.65 17.18
CA LYS A 156 -2.06 8.60 18.20
C LYS A 156 -3.40 7.95 18.55
N GLU A 157 -4.49 8.41 17.95
CA GLU A 157 -5.83 7.87 18.13
C GLU A 157 -5.93 6.45 17.56
N SER A 158 -6.41 5.53 18.39
CA SER A 158 -6.73 4.16 17.98
C SER A 158 -8.12 3.78 18.41
N THR A 159 -8.84 3.06 17.56
CA THR A 159 -10.20 2.60 17.82
C THR A 159 -10.30 1.10 17.57
N ASN A 160 -10.85 0.38 18.53
CA ASN A 160 -11.13 -1.03 18.42
C ASN A 160 -12.48 -1.24 17.71
N PHE A 161 -12.56 -2.29 16.89
CA PHE A 161 -13.80 -2.66 16.20
C PHE A 161 -13.89 -4.18 16.00
N SER A 162 -15.08 -4.73 15.81
CA SER A 162 -15.28 -6.19 15.69
C SER A 162 -15.31 -6.68 14.24
N THR A 163 -15.84 -5.89 13.32
CA THR A 163 -16.01 -6.30 11.91
C THR A 163 -15.68 -5.17 10.96
N TYR A 164 -15.37 -5.51 9.72
CA TYR A 164 -15.25 -4.53 8.64
C TYR A 164 -15.93 -5.05 7.38
N THR A 165 -16.29 -4.11 6.51
CA THR A 165 -16.78 -4.38 5.16
C THR A 165 -15.95 -3.61 4.15
N GLU A 166 -15.69 -4.21 3.01
CA GLU A 166 -14.94 -3.61 1.92
C GLU A 166 -15.50 -4.10 0.56
N PRO A 167 -15.29 -3.35 -0.54
CA PRO A 167 -15.90 -3.68 -1.83
C PRO A 167 -15.05 -4.61 -2.72
N TYR A 168 -13.78 -4.85 -2.42
CA TYR A 168 -12.84 -5.49 -3.34
C TYR A 168 -12.99 -7.01 -3.40
N THR A 169 -13.21 -7.69 -2.27
CA THR A 169 -13.35 -9.17 -2.26
C THR A 169 -14.54 -9.66 -3.06
N THR A 170 -15.58 -8.83 -3.20
CA THR A 170 -16.78 -9.13 -4.00
C THR A 170 -16.68 -8.62 -5.44
N SER A 171 -15.95 -7.53 -5.68
CA SER A 171 -15.90 -6.88 -7.01
C SER A 171 -14.74 -7.34 -7.89
N VAL A 172 -13.68 -7.93 -7.30
CA VAL A 172 -12.48 -8.37 -8.03
C VAL A 172 -12.45 -9.91 -8.09
N PRO A 173 -12.85 -10.53 -9.21
CA PRO A 173 -12.77 -11.98 -9.34
C PRO A 173 -11.31 -12.44 -9.27
N LEU A 174 -11.07 -13.59 -8.65
CA LEU A 174 -9.74 -14.19 -8.49
C LEU A 174 -8.74 -13.32 -7.70
N LEU A 175 -9.22 -12.39 -6.86
CA LEU A 175 -8.36 -11.70 -5.90
C LEU A 175 -7.74 -12.72 -4.94
N ASP A 176 -6.42 -12.61 -4.71
CA ASP A 176 -5.75 -13.44 -3.71
C ASP A 176 -6.12 -12.96 -2.30
N LEU A 177 -7.13 -13.60 -1.70
CA LEU A 177 -7.63 -13.23 -0.38
C LEU A 177 -6.57 -13.37 0.73
N LYS A 178 -5.63 -14.32 0.60
CA LYS A 178 -4.57 -14.51 1.59
C LYS A 178 -3.60 -13.34 1.55
N TRP A 179 -3.15 -12.96 0.36
CA TRP A 179 -2.33 -11.77 0.16
C TRP A 179 -3.08 -10.51 0.61
N PHE A 180 -4.30 -10.30 0.11
CA PHE A 180 -5.09 -9.11 0.40
C PHE A 180 -5.30 -8.90 1.90
N ASN A 181 -5.74 -9.94 2.63
CA ASN A 181 -5.94 -9.85 4.07
C ASN A 181 -4.64 -9.60 4.85
N SER A 182 -3.51 -10.14 4.39
CA SER A 182 -2.20 -9.89 5.01
C SER A 182 -1.69 -8.46 4.84
N ARG A 183 -2.19 -7.73 3.83
CA ARG A 183 -1.89 -6.31 3.62
C ARG A 183 -2.91 -5.42 4.33
N LEU A 184 -4.17 -5.84 4.33
CA LEU A 184 -5.26 -5.13 4.99
C LEU A 184 -5.08 -5.11 6.52
N ILE A 185 -4.81 -6.27 7.12
CA ILE A 185 -4.66 -6.42 8.57
C ILE A 185 -3.21 -6.71 8.88
N LYS A 186 -2.49 -5.70 9.39
CA LYS A 186 -1.08 -5.84 9.77
C LYS A 186 -0.95 -6.72 11.01
N GLU A 187 -0.02 -7.67 10.97
CA GLU A 187 0.42 -8.39 12.18
C GLU A 187 1.18 -7.45 13.13
N HIS A 188 2.00 -6.56 12.57
CA HIS A 188 2.76 -5.55 13.30
C HIS A 188 2.45 -4.16 12.76
N VAL A 189 1.78 -3.33 13.56
CA VAL A 189 1.43 -1.93 13.20
C VAL A 189 2.67 -1.12 12.84
N GLU A 190 3.80 -1.42 13.49
CA GLU A 190 5.08 -0.75 13.31
C GLU A 190 5.81 -1.15 12.01
N SER A 191 5.34 -2.18 11.29
CA SER A 191 5.94 -2.54 10.00
C SER A 191 5.71 -1.42 8.99
N ILE A 192 6.82 -0.76 8.64
CA ILE A 192 6.87 0.43 7.80
C ILE A 192 6.82 0.16 6.29
N TYR A 193 7.00 -1.11 5.89
CA TYR A 193 7.14 -1.48 4.48
C TYR A 193 5.94 -2.23 3.93
N VAL A 194 5.16 -2.89 4.78
CA VAL A 194 4.13 -3.82 4.34
C VAL A 194 2.80 -3.50 4.99
N GLY A 195 1.83 -3.11 4.16
CA GLY A 195 0.42 -3.00 4.50
C GLY A 195 -0.29 -1.93 3.70
N SER A 196 -1.61 -1.88 3.86
CA SER A 196 -2.45 -0.90 3.20
C SER A 196 -2.85 0.23 4.15
N ILE A 197 -3.19 1.36 3.54
CA ILE A 197 -3.95 2.45 4.17
C ILE A 197 -5.40 2.27 3.73
N VAL A 198 -6.33 2.39 4.67
CA VAL A 198 -7.77 2.34 4.35
C VAL A 198 -8.39 3.70 4.58
N LEU A 199 -9.33 4.09 3.72
CA LEU A 199 -10.25 5.19 3.95
C LEU A 199 -11.60 4.60 4.35
N GLY A 200 -12.21 5.12 5.41
CA GLY A 200 -13.54 4.69 5.82
C GLY A 200 -14.04 5.38 7.08
N THR A 201 -15.21 4.95 7.55
CA THR A 201 -15.84 5.44 8.78
C THR A 201 -16.09 4.26 9.73
N ILE A 202 -15.86 4.48 11.03
CA ILE A 202 -16.17 3.51 12.09
C ILE A 202 -17.47 3.93 12.79
N GLU A 203 -18.50 3.10 12.69
CA GLU A 203 -19.80 3.30 13.32
C GLU A 203 -20.26 1.98 13.96
N ALA A 204 -20.85 2.05 15.16
CA ALA A 204 -21.44 0.88 15.83
C ALA A 204 -20.53 -0.37 15.84
N ASN A 205 -19.23 -0.19 16.14
CA ASN A 205 -18.23 -1.27 16.23
C ASN A 205 -17.91 -1.98 14.88
N GLN A 206 -18.29 -1.36 13.76
CA GLN A 206 -18.00 -1.82 12.40
C GLN A 206 -17.25 -0.73 11.61
N LEU A 207 -16.19 -1.13 10.90
CA LEU A 207 -15.49 -0.25 9.96
C LEU A 207 -16.05 -0.45 8.54
N SER A 208 -16.62 0.60 7.95
CA SER A 208 -17.00 0.60 6.54
C SER A 208 -15.89 1.19 5.69
N ILE A 209 -15.12 0.33 5.02
CA ILE A 209 -14.00 0.72 4.15
C ILE A 209 -14.54 1.13 2.77
N THR A 210 -14.21 2.33 2.35
CA THR A 210 -14.56 2.88 1.03
C THR A 210 -13.41 2.74 0.04
N GLU A 211 -12.17 2.97 0.48
CA GLU A 211 -10.98 2.86 -0.36
C GLU A 211 -9.83 2.15 0.35
N ILE A 212 -8.98 1.49 -0.45
CA ILE A 212 -7.76 0.83 0.02
C ILE A 212 -6.60 1.30 -0.84
N PHE A 213 -5.53 1.76 -0.21
CA PHE A 213 -4.27 2.17 -0.83
C PHE A 213 -3.20 1.17 -0.43
N ILE A 214 -2.60 0.49 -1.41
CA ILE A 214 -1.58 -0.54 -1.21
C ILE A 214 -0.19 0.03 -1.47
N ASN A 215 0.79 -0.36 -0.67
CA ASN A 215 2.18 0.01 -0.94
C ASN A 215 2.63 -0.60 -2.28
N ILE A 216 3.09 0.23 -3.21
CA ILE A 216 3.57 -0.22 -4.53
C ILE A 216 4.89 -0.99 -4.44
N GLU A 217 5.55 -0.98 -3.29
CA GLU A 217 6.80 -1.73 -3.08
C GLU A 217 6.56 -3.17 -2.65
N ASP A 218 5.33 -3.67 -2.74
CA ASP A 218 4.99 -5.02 -2.34
C ASP A 218 5.24 -6.03 -3.47
N PRO A 219 5.99 -7.14 -3.26
CA PRO A 219 6.76 -7.44 -2.06
C PRO A 219 8.07 -6.65 -2.01
N VAL A 220 8.49 -6.32 -0.79
CA VAL A 220 9.71 -5.52 -0.53
C VAL A 220 10.96 -6.25 -0.98
N PHE A 221 10.95 -7.57 -0.85
CA PHE A 221 12.06 -8.44 -1.23
C PHE A 221 11.69 -9.29 -2.44
N PRO A 222 12.63 -9.55 -3.35
CA PRO A 222 12.40 -10.46 -4.46
C PRO A 222 12.07 -11.87 -3.97
N CYS A 223 11.23 -12.56 -4.72
CA CYS A 223 10.94 -13.94 -4.42
C CYS A 223 12.17 -14.83 -4.62
N LYS A 224 12.33 -15.79 -3.70
CA LYS A 224 13.36 -16.82 -3.82
C LYS A 224 13.15 -17.61 -5.11
N LYS A 225 14.18 -17.70 -5.94
CA LYS A 225 14.16 -18.53 -7.15
C LYS A 225 14.00 -20.00 -6.76
N ASN A 226 13.06 -20.69 -7.41
CA ASN A 226 12.94 -22.13 -7.25
C ASN A 226 14.11 -22.82 -7.97
N THR A 227 14.87 -23.62 -7.22
CA THR A 227 15.99 -24.43 -7.74
C THR A 227 15.61 -25.90 -7.92
N ASN A 228 14.37 -26.29 -7.59
CA ASN A 228 13.91 -27.66 -7.74
C ASN A 228 13.47 -27.93 -9.18
N TYR A 229 13.86 -29.09 -9.69
CA TYR A 229 13.51 -29.58 -11.02
C TYR A 229 12.66 -30.85 -10.90
N CYS A 230 11.72 -31.02 -11.83
CA CYS A 230 10.89 -32.22 -11.93
C CYS A 230 11.42 -33.15 -13.03
N SER A 231 11.13 -34.46 -12.91
CA SER A 231 11.40 -35.41 -13.98
C SER A 231 10.56 -35.11 -15.22
N THR A 232 10.95 -35.63 -16.39
CA THR A 232 10.43 -35.27 -17.71
C THR A 232 8.90 -35.33 -17.87
N LEU A 233 8.20 -36.15 -17.08
CA LEU A 233 6.75 -36.32 -17.13
C LEU A 233 5.99 -35.55 -16.04
N HIS A 234 6.72 -34.97 -15.07
CA HIS A 234 6.13 -34.20 -13.99
C HIS A 234 6.36 -32.72 -14.23
N ILE A 235 5.43 -31.91 -13.72
CA ILE A 235 5.54 -30.46 -13.75
C ILE A 235 5.61 -29.92 -12.33
N PRO A 236 6.45 -28.89 -12.09
CA PRO A 236 6.56 -28.29 -10.77
C PRO A 236 5.26 -27.56 -10.45
N THR A 237 4.73 -27.81 -9.26
CA THR A 237 3.55 -27.14 -8.73
C THR A 237 3.94 -26.15 -7.66
N PHE A 238 3.15 -25.10 -7.56
CA PHE A 238 3.37 -24.02 -6.61
C PHE A 238 2.07 -23.66 -5.88
N SER A 239 2.21 -23.09 -4.69
CA SER A 239 1.24 -22.21 -4.06
C SER A 239 1.78 -20.79 -3.98
N ARG A 240 1.02 -19.88 -3.40
CA ARG A 240 1.38 -18.47 -3.27
C ARG A 240 1.46 -18.08 -1.80
N SER A 241 2.55 -17.41 -1.43
CA SER A 241 2.71 -16.81 -0.11
C SER A 241 1.86 -15.54 0.02
N SER A 242 1.76 -15.02 1.24
CA SER A 242 1.23 -13.67 1.52
C SER A 242 2.04 -12.54 0.87
N ASP A 243 3.24 -12.82 0.38
CA ASP A 243 4.10 -11.86 -0.33
C ASP A 243 4.05 -12.06 -1.85
N ARG A 244 2.98 -12.70 -2.34
CA ARG A 244 2.76 -13.02 -3.75
C ARG A 244 3.79 -13.97 -4.37
N CYS A 245 4.71 -14.51 -3.57
CA CYS A 245 5.78 -15.39 -4.04
C CYS A 245 5.31 -16.82 -4.28
N PRO A 246 5.74 -17.46 -5.38
CA PRO A 246 5.48 -18.87 -5.57
C PRO A 246 6.29 -19.72 -4.58
N ILE A 247 5.60 -20.60 -3.87
CA ILE A 247 6.18 -21.60 -2.97
C ILE A 247 6.10 -22.94 -3.68
N PHE A 248 7.24 -23.61 -3.91
CA PHE A 248 7.27 -24.94 -4.53
C PHE A 248 6.59 -25.96 -3.62
N GLU A 249 5.58 -26.67 -4.14
CA GLU A 249 4.84 -27.70 -3.40
C GLU A 249 5.25 -29.12 -3.78
N GLY A 250 5.75 -29.32 -5.00
CA GLY A 250 6.17 -30.63 -5.46
C GLY A 250 6.15 -30.76 -6.97
N CYS A 251 6.20 -32.01 -7.43
CA CYS A 251 6.13 -32.37 -8.83
C CYS A 251 4.90 -33.27 -9.03
N VAL A 252 4.04 -32.94 -9.98
CA VAL A 252 2.85 -33.74 -10.28
C VAL A 252 2.84 -34.19 -11.73
N LEU A 253 2.27 -35.37 -11.99
CA LEU A 253 2.05 -35.83 -13.35
C LEU A 253 1.07 -34.88 -14.05
N ARG A 254 1.45 -34.37 -15.23
CA ARG A 254 0.59 -33.48 -16.01
C ARG A 254 -0.68 -34.22 -16.44
N LYS A 255 -1.85 -33.64 -16.15
CA LYS A 255 -3.15 -34.14 -16.62
C LYS A 255 -3.85 -33.10 -17.51
N PRO A 256 -4.92 -33.49 -18.24
CA PRO A 256 -5.74 -32.53 -18.98
C PRO A 256 -6.26 -31.40 -18.07
N CYS A 257 -6.20 -30.17 -18.55
CA CYS A 257 -6.62 -28.97 -17.85
C CYS A 257 -7.67 -28.22 -18.66
N HIS A 258 -8.52 -27.46 -17.97
CA HIS A 258 -9.40 -26.51 -18.64
C HIS A 258 -8.57 -25.45 -19.37
N LEU A 259 -8.96 -25.11 -20.60
CA LEU A 259 -8.21 -24.20 -21.46
C LEU A 259 -8.64 -22.74 -21.32
N ALA A 260 -9.78 -22.44 -20.68
CA ALA A 260 -10.19 -21.05 -20.53
C ALA A 260 -9.26 -20.31 -19.57
N ILE A 261 -8.74 -19.18 -20.05
CA ILE A 261 -7.93 -18.24 -19.31
C ILE A 261 -8.87 -17.12 -18.84
N PRO A 262 -9.08 -16.94 -17.52
CA PRO A 262 -9.94 -15.88 -17.03
C PRO A 262 -9.29 -14.51 -17.27
N SER A 263 -10.11 -13.52 -17.61
CA SER A 263 -9.69 -12.12 -17.71
C SER A 263 -9.78 -11.42 -16.35
N CYS A 264 -8.84 -10.54 -16.06
CA CYS A 264 -8.92 -9.64 -14.90
C CYS A 264 -9.63 -8.33 -15.28
N PRO A 265 -10.33 -7.69 -14.32
CA PRO A 265 -10.92 -6.37 -14.55
C PRO A 265 -9.85 -5.29 -14.73
N LYS A 266 -10.26 -4.13 -15.26
CA LYS A 266 -9.37 -2.96 -15.43
C LYS A 266 -8.69 -2.58 -14.10
N GLY A 267 -7.40 -2.29 -14.15
CA GLY A 267 -6.59 -2.01 -12.97
C GLY A 267 -5.97 -3.24 -12.32
N TYR A 268 -6.17 -4.42 -12.91
CA TYR A 268 -5.62 -5.68 -12.43
C TYR A 268 -4.95 -6.45 -13.56
N LYS A 269 -3.86 -7.13 -13.24
CA LYS A 269 -3.11 -8.01 -14.15
C LYS A 269 -3.29 -9.47 -13.74
N SER A 270 -3.46 -10.33 -14.74
CA SER A 270 -3.52 -11.78 -14.52
C SER A 270 -2.13 -12.31 -14.15
N TYR A 271 -2.06 -13.10 -13.09
CA TYR A 271 -0.89 -13.86 -12.69
C TYR A 271 -1.25 -15.34 -12.56
N SER A 272 -0.38 -16.23 -13.01
CA SER A 272 -0.64 -17.67 -12.91
C SER A 272 0.61 -18.51 -12.76
N TYR A 273 0.43 -19.70 -12.19
CA TYR A 273 1.44 -20.75 -12.11
C TYR A 273 0.77 -22.13 -12.06
N PRO A 274 1.49 -23.22 -12.40
CA PRO A 274 0.96 -24.58 -12.25
C PRO A 274 0.73 -24.91 -10.77
N SER A 275 -0.44 -25.44 -10.42
CA SER A 275 -0.78 -25.81 -9.04
C SER A 275 -1.20 -27.27 -8.91
N HIS A 276 -1.16 -27.80 -7.68
CA HIS A 276 -1.75 -29.11 -7.39
C HIS A 276 -3.24 -29.19 -7.76
N PRO A 277 -3.77 -30.40 -8.01
CA PRO A 277 -3.08 -31.69 -8.06
C PRO A 277 -2.56 -32.09 -9.45
N ASN A 278 -2.98 -31.39 -10.51
CA ASN A 278 -2.76 -31.80 -11.90
C ASN A 278 -1.74 -30.93 -12.65
N GLY A 279 -1.21 -29.91 -11.97
CA GLY A 279 -0.33 -28.89 -12.53
C GLY A 279 -1.05 -28.00 -13.55
N CYS A 280 -2.36 -27.86 -13.39
CA CYS A 280 -3.14 -26.87 -14.13
C CYS A 280 -2.80 -25.46 -13.61
N LEU A 281 -2.92 -24.47 -14.49
CA LEU A 281 -2.69 -23.08 -14.10
C LEU A 281 -3.76 -22.62 -13.12
N LYS A 282 -3.33 -22.09 -11.97
CA LYS A 282 -4.17 -21.32 -11.06
C LYS A 282 -3.96 -19.85 -11.34
N TYR A 283 -5.05 -19.10 -11.50
CA TYR A 283 -5.03 -17.69 -11.87
C TYR A 283 -5.38 -16.81 -10.68
N TYR A 284 -4.78 -15.62 -10.68
CA TYR A 284 -4.99 -14.55 -9.72
C TYR A 284 -5.10 -13.21 -10.47
N CYS A 285 -5.87 -12.28 -9.90
CA CYS A 285 -5.91 -10.89 -10.36
C CYS A 285 -5.22 -9.99 -9.34
N ASP A 286 -4.00 -9.57 -9.68
CA ASP A 286 -3.20 -8.66 -8.87
C ASP A 286 -3.44 -7.22 -9.30
N PRO A 287 -3.43 -6.24 -8.39
CA PRO A 287 -3.42 -4.84 -8.76
C PRO A 287 -2.26 -4.52 -9.71
N GLU A 288 -2.58 -3.80 -10.79
CA GLU A 288 -1.65 -3.50 -11.88
C GLU A 288 -0.45 -2.63 -11.45
N CYS A 289 -0.64 -1.82 -10.40
CA CYS A 289 0.37 -0.96 -9.82
C CYS A 289 1.49 -1.72 -9.08
N LEU A 290 1.28 -3.00 -8.77
CA LEU A 290 2.27 -3.79 -8.05
C LEU A 290 3.38 -4.29 -8.99
N PRO A 291 4.64 -4.31 -8.51
CA PRO A 291 5.76 -4.81 -9.28
C PRO A 291 5.63 -6.31 -9.51
N ASN A 292 6.34 -6.80 -10.52
CA ASN A 292 6.49 -8.24 -10.67
C ASN A 292 7.36 -8.76 -9.51
N PRO A 293 6.85 -9.69 -8.69
CA PRO A 293 7.55 -10.17 -7.50
C PRO A 293 8.91 -10.87 -7.79
N HIS A 294 9.16 -11.26 -9.05
CA HIS A 294 10.44 -11.84 -9.50
C HIS A 294 11.48 -10.81 -9.98
N ARG A 295 11.09 -9.54 -10.12
CA ARG A 295 11.93 -8.46 -10.67
C ARG A 295 12.24 -7.34 -9.67
N VAL A 296 11.83 -7.49 -8.42
CA VAL A 296 12.12 -6.52 -7.35
C VAL A 296 13.64 -6.52 -7.07
N SER A 297 14.25 -5.34 -6.92
CA SER A 297 15.70 -5.23 -6.71
C SER A 297 16.09 -5.30 -5.22
N GLY A 298 15.12 -5.16 -4.32
CA GLY A 298 15.33 -5.09 -2.88
C GLY A 298 15.74 -3.67 -2.44
N PRO A 299 15.46 -3.27 -1.19
CA PRO A 299 15.85 -1.96 -0.65
C PRO A 299 17.37 -1.83 -0.46
#